data_AF-A0A4Y1Z7E7-F1
#
_entry.id   AF-A0A4Y1Z7E7-F1
#
_cell.length_a   1.000
_cell.length_b   1.000
_cell.length_c   1.000
_cell.angle_alpha   90.00
_cell.angle_beta   90.00
_cell.angle_gamma   90.00
#
_symmetry.space_group_name_H-M   'P 1'
#
loop_
_entity.id
_entity.type
_entity.pdbx_description
1 polymer ?
#
loop_
_entity_poly.entity_id
_entity_poly.type
_entity_poly.pdbx_seq_one_letter_code
_entity_poly.pdbx_strand_id
1 'polypeptide(L)'
;MDGTYLTAAGENAGLHVVYEAYADRTYQPDGSLTPRSQADALITDTDQALQQVLEMLHEGTVTTVSGRKTKVRAETICVHGDGAAALAFAATIREALQTRGIKIDSWKK
;
A
#
# COMPACT_ATOMS: atom_id res chain seq x y z
N MET A 1 -9.69 1.41 -0.91
CA MET A 1 -8.97 1.34 0.38
C MET A 1 -9.92 0.83 1.44
N ASP A 2 -9.40 0.03 2.36
CA ASP A 2 -10.16 -0.52 3.47
C ASP A 2 -10.86 0.57 4.31
N GLY A 3 -11.99 0.23 4.92
CA GLY A 3 -12.77 1.14 5.77
C GLY A 3 -13.46 2.32 5.05
N THR A 4 -13.42 2.39 3.71
CA THR A 4 -14.06 3.48 2.97
C THR A 4 -15.51 3.18 2.59
N TYR A 5 -16.30 4.22 2.31
CA TYR A 5 -17.66 4.06 1.78
C TYR A 5 -17.69 3.34 0.42
N LEU A 6 -16.63 3.46 -0.39
CA LEU A 6 -16.56 2.81 -1.70
C LEU A 6 -16.50 1.28 -1.57
N THR A 7 -15.67 0.77 -0.65
CA THR A 7 -15.60 -0.68 -0.41
C THR A 7 -16.90 -1.19 0.17
N ALA A 8 -17.48 -0.49 1.15
CA ALA A 8 -18.78 -0.88 1.72
C ALA A 8 -19.92 -0.86 0.69
N ALA A 9 -19.96 0.15 -0.19
CA ALA A 9 -20.96 0.22 -1.26
C ALA A 9 -20.81 -0.92 -2.28
N GLY A 10 -19.57 -1.28 -2.64
CA GLY A 10 -19.29 -2.41 -3.52
C GLY A 10 -19.76 -3.74 -2.93
N GLU A 11 -19.45 -3.99 -1.66
CA GLU A 11 -19.90 -5.19 -0.93
C GLU A 11 -21.43 -5.25 -0.84
N ASN A 12 -22.08 -4.14 -0.48
CA ASN A 12 -23.53 -4.05 -0.39
C ASN A 12 -24.23 -4.25 -1.74
N ALA A 13 -23.55 -3.92 -2.84
CA ALA A 13 -24.02 -4.18 -4.20
C ALA A 13 -23.72 -5.61 -4.68
N GLY A 14 -23.12 -6.47 -3.85
CA GLY A 14 -22.74 -7.84 -4.21
C GLY A 14 -21.53 -7.92 -5.14
N LEU A 15 -20.74 -6.84 -5.25
CA LEU A 15 -19.51 -6.83 -6.03
C LEU A 15 -18.37 -7.49 -5.24
N HIS A 16 -17.46 -8.14 -5.96
CA HIS A 16 -16.19 -8.55 -5.38
C HIS A 16 -15.31 -7.31 -5.20
N VAL A 17 -15.02 -6.96 -3.95
CA VAL A 17 -14.17 -5.83 -3.60
C VAL A 17 -12.74 -6.32 -3.37
N VAL A 18 -11.79 -5.68 -4.06
CA VAL A 18 -10.36 -5.89 -3.86
C VAL A 18 -9.79 -4.70 -3.09
N TYR A 19 -9.10 -4.99 -1.99
CA TYR A 19 -8.60 -3.94 -1.09
C TYR A 19 -7.21 -3.49 -1.50
N GLU A 20 -7.11 -2.23 -1.93
CA GLU A 20 -5.85 -1.58 -2.29
C GLU A 20 -5.19 -0.88 -1.10
N ALA A 21 -3.89 -1.10 -0.94
CA ALA A 21 -2.97 -0.33 -0.10
C ALA A 21 -1.87 0.32 -0.96
N TYR A 22 -1.05 1.19 -0.38
CA TYR A 22 -0.14 2.07 -1.13
C TYR A 22 1.29 1.92 -0.62
N ALA A 23 2.23 1.64 -1.53
CA ALA A 23 3.64 1.44 -1.17
C ALA A 23 4.29 2.72 -0.64
N ASP A 24 3.94 3.86 -1.22
CA ASP A 24 4.66 5.13 -1.12
C ASP A 24 3.88 6.23 -0.39
N ARG A 25 2.75 5.90 0.23
CA ARG A 25 1.94 6.84 1.01
C ARG A 25 2.06 6.54 2.48
N THR A 26 2.14 7.58 3.31
CA THR A 26 2.07 7.41 4.75
C THR A 26 0.63 7.31 5.23
N TYR A 27 0.45 6.66 6.38
CA TYR A 27 -0.86 6.35 6.95
C TYR A 27 -1.05 7.09 8.27
N GLN A 28 -2.29 7.52 8.51
CA GLN A 28 -2.75 8.09 9.76
C GLN A 28 -3.15 6.98 10.75
N PRO A 29 -3.25 7.27 12.06
CA PRO A 29 -3.62 6.28 13.07
C PRO A 29 -4.94 5.53 12.80
N ASP A 30 -5.88 6.17 12.10
CA ASP A 30 -7.18 5.60 11.72
C ASP A 30 -7.13 4.71 10.47
N GLY A 31 -5.95 4.53 9.86
CA GLY A 31 -5.74 3.74 8.66
C GLY A 31 -6.00 4.50 7.35
N SER A 32 -6.42 5.76 7.41
CA SER A 32 -6.51 6.62 6.22
C SER A 32 -5.13 7.03 5.74
N LEU A 33 -5.01 7.44 4.47
CA LEU A 33 -3.77 8.02 3.96
C LEU A 33 -3.58 9.44 4.47
N THR A 34 -2.34 9.80 4.77
CA THR A 34 -1.94 11.17 5.08
C THR A 34 -2.28 12.11 3.91
N PRO A 35 -2.99 13.23 4.13
CA PRO A 35 -3.34 14.18 3.08
C PRO A 35 -2.12 14.67 2.30
N ARG A 36 -2.22 14.75 0.97
CA ARG A 36 -1.10 15.16 0.09
C ARG A 36 -0.52 16.55 0.36
N SER A 37 -1.27 17.42 1.06
CA SER A 37 -0.78 18.73 1.47
C SER A 37 0.21 18.69 2.65
N GLN A 38 0.33 17.56 3.35
CA GLN A 38 1.30 17.39 4.42
C GLN A 38 2.67 16.97 3.86
N ALA A 39 3.74 17.45 4.50
CA ALA A 39 5.10 17.27 4.01
C ALA A 39 5.57 15.80 4.05
N ASP A 40 4.99 15.00 4.93
CA ASP A 40 5.28 13.58 5.15
C ASP A 40 4.28 12.66 4.42
N ALA A 41 3.45 13.18 3.52
CA ALA A 41 2.40 12.39 2.85
C ALA A 41 2.92 11.32 1.87
N LEU A 42 4.19 11.44 1.47
CA LEU A 42 4.87 10.60 0.50
C LEU A 42 6.16 10.03 1.09
N ILE A 43 6.38 8.74 0.86
CA ILE A 43 7.63 8.04 1.10
C ILE A 43 8.43 8.11 -0.20
N THR A 44 9.50 8.90 -0.21
CA THR A 44 10.39 9.06 -1.37
C THR A 44 11.57 8.09 -1.36
N ASP A 45 11.86 7.51 -0.19
CA ASP A 45 12.88 6.50 -0.02
C ASP A 45 12.36 5.12 -0.43
N THR A 46 13.06 4.47 -1.36
CA THR A 46 12.59 3.19 -1.93
C THR A 46 12.68 2.05 -0.92
N ASP A 47 13.68 2.06 -0.03
CA ASP A 47 13.85 1.01 0.97
C ASP A 47 12.78 1.13 2.05
N GLN A 48 12.41 2.35 2.45
CA GLN A 48 11.30 2.60 3.37
C GLN A 48 9.97 2.12 2.79
N ALA A 49 9.69 2.41 1.51
CA ALA A 49 8.47 1.94 0.87
C ALA A 49 8.44 0.41 0.75
N LEU A 50 9.57 -0.22 0.41
CA LEU A 50 9.69 -1.67 0.40
C LEU A 50 9.42 -2.28 1.78
N GLN A 51 9.97 -1.69 2.85
CA GLN A 51 9.69 -2.14 4.22
C GLN A 51 8.20 -2.06 4.55
N GLN A 52 7.53 -0.96 4.16
CA GLN A 52 6.09 -0.82 4.33
C GLN A 52 5.31 -1.90 3.57
N VAL A 53 5.67 -2.18 2.32
CA VAL A 53 5.05 -3.26 1.54
C VAL A 53 5.24 -4.63 2.21
N LEU A 54 6.45 -4.91 2.72
CA LEU A 54 6.73 -6.15 3.43
C LEU A 54 5.93 -6.26 4.74
N GLU A 55 5.77 -5.16 5.48
CA GLU A 55 4.91 -5.10 6.67
C GLU A 55 3.46 -5.46 6.31
N MET A 56 2.92 -4.85 5.25
CA MET A 56 1.56 -5.12 4.78
C MET A 56 1.37 -6.59 4.40
N LEU A 57 2.33 -7.18 3.69
CA LEU A 57 2.24 -8.56 3.21
C LEU A 57 2.39 -9.60 4.32
N HIS A 58 3.27 -9.36 5.30
CA HIS A 58 3.57 -10.33 6.35
C HIS A 58 2.71 -10.17 7.59
N GLU A 59 2.39 -8.94 7.97
CA GLU A 59 1.73 -8.63 9.23
C GLU A 59 0.29 -8.13 9.04
N GLY A 60 -0.09 -7.68 7.83
CA GLY A 60 -1.39 -7.05 7.60
C GLY A 60 -1.52 -5.72 8.35
N THR A 61 -0.40 -5.04 8.58
CA THR A 61 -0.34 -3.74 9.26
C THR A 61 0.49 -2.74 8.47
N VAL A 62 0.37 -1.47 8.87
CA VAL A 62 1.25 -0.39 8.45
C VAL A 62 1.65 0.44 9.66
N THR A 63 2.91 0.84 9.71
CA THR A 63 3.40 1.82 10.67
C THR A 63 2.95 3.22 10.25
N THR A 64 2.13 3.86 11.09
CA THR A 64 1.54 5.17 10.83
C THR A 64 2.51 6.32 11.14
N VAL A 65 2.16 7.55 10.74
CA VAL A 65 2.95 8.76 11.05
C VAL A 65 3.15 8.99 12.56
N SER A 66 2.34 8.37 13.43
CA SER A 66 2.53 8.40 14.89
C SER A 66 3.48 7.32 15.41
N GLY A 67 4.10 6.51 14.53
CA GLY A 67 4.94 5.36 14.87
C GLY A 67 4.18 4.14 15.39
N ARG A 68 2.84 4.16 15.36
CA ARG A 68 2.01 3.03 15.80
C ARG A 68 1.60 2.16 14.62
N LYS A 69 1.52 0.86 14.82
CA LYS A 69 0.96 -0.07 13.82
C LYS A 69 -0.56 0.00 13.80
N THR A 70 -1.13 0.12 12.61
CA THR A 70 -2.57 0.04 12.34
C THR A 70 -2.83 -1.08 11.35
N LYS A 71 -3.91 -1.85 11.54
CA LYS A 71 -4.30 -2.91 10.61
C LYS A 71 -4.65 -2.32 9.24
N VAL A 72 -4.22 -2.98 8.19
CA VAL A 72 -4.59 -2.64 6.82
C VAL A 72 -4.86 -3.91 6.04
N ARG A 73 -6.02 -3.97 5.39
CA ARG A 73 -6.29 -5.03 4.41
C ARG A 73 -5.69 -4.64 3.07
N ALA A 74 -4.71 -5.42 2.62
CA ALA A 74 -4.01 -5.21 1.36
C ALA A 74 -4.03 -6.50 0.52
N GLU A 75 -4.83 -6.50 -0.54
CA GLU A 75 -4.88 -7.55 -1.56
C GLU A 75 -4.17 -7.12 -2.85
N THR A 76 -4.03 -5.82 -3.06
CA THR A 76 -3.20 -5.21 -4.09
C THR A 76 -2.44 -4.02 -3.52
N ILE A 77 -1.25 -3.78 -4.06
CA ILE A 77 -0.37 -2.68 -3.69
C ILE A 77 -0.26 -1.71 -4.87
N CYS A 78 -0.69 -0.47 -4.65
CA CYS A 78 -0.51 0.63 -5.58
C CYS A 78 0.94 1.12 -5.56
N VAL A 79 1.49 1.34 -6.74
CA VAL A 79 2.82 1.90 -6.97
C VAL A 79 2.64 3.06 -7.95
N HIS A 80 3.01 4.26 -7.54
CA HIS A 80 2.87 5.44 -8.38
C HIS A 80 3.86 5.42 -9.55
N GLY A 81 3.36 5.83 -10.72
CA GLY A 81 4.09 5.84 -11.98
C GLY A 81 4.63 7.23 -12.38
N ASP A 82 4.43 8.24 -11.54
CA ASP A 82 4.80 9.62 -11.81
C ASP A 82 6.17 10.01 -11.23
N GLY A 83 6.84 10.95 -11.90
CA GLY A 83 8.17 11.41 -11.54
C GLY A 83 9.30 10.59 -12.14
N ALA A 84 10.51 11.17 -12.14
CA ALA A 84 11.68 10.56 -12.79
C ALA A 84 12.12 9.24 -12.14
N ALA A 85 11.79 9.02 -10.86
CA ALA A 85 12.21 7.86 -10.09
C ALA A 85 11.20 6.69 -10.12
N ALA A 86 9.99 6.87 -10.67
CA ALA A 86 8.92 5.87 -10.59
C ALA A 86 9.30 4.51 -11.16
N LEU A 87 10.00 4.49 -12.31
CA LEU A 87 10.42 3.23 -12.93
C LEU A 87 11.43 2.48 -12.03
N ALA A 88 12.42 3.19 -11.50
CA ALA A 88 13.41 2.61 -10.60
C ALA A 88 12.75 2.08 -9.32
N PHE A 89 11.83 2.86 -8.74
CA PHE A 89 11.05 2.49 -7.57
C PHE A 89 10.26 1.18 -7.79
N ALA A 90 9.48 1.12 -8.86
CA ALA A 90 8.69 -0.07 -9.21
C ALA A 90 9.57 -1.29 -9.48
N ALA A 91 10.70 -1.11 -10.18
CA ALA A 91 11.65 -2.18 -10.47
C ALA A 91 12.27 -2.76 -9.20
N THR A 92 12.73 -1.89 -8.29
CA THR A 92 13.35 -2.30 -7.01
C THR A 92 12.36 -3.06 -6.13
N ILE A 93 11.13 -2.57 -5.98
CA ILE A 93 10.10 -3.28 -5.20
C ILE A 93 9.83 -4.65 -5.81
N ARG A 94 9.66 -4.73 -7.13
CA ARG A 94 9.41 -6.00 -7.82
C ARG A 94 10.54 -7.00 -7.60
N GLU A 95 11.78 -6.59 -7.80
CA GLU A 95 12.96 -7.44 -7.61
C GLU A 95 13.07 -7.91 -6.16
N ALA A 96 12.87 -7.02 -5.20
CA ALA A 96 12.93 -7.33 -3.78
C ALA A 96 11.86 -8.35 -3.34
N LEU A 97 10.64 -8.26 -3.89
CA LEU A 97 9.59 -9.24 -3.65
C LEU A 97 9.94 -10.59 -4.28
N GLN A 98 10.38 -10.60 -5.54
CA GLN A 98 10.74 -11.83 -6.25
C GLN A 98 11.91 -12.57 -5.59
N THR A 99 12.94 -11.86 -5.16
CA THR A 99 14.10 -12.44 -4.45
C THR A 99 13.73 -13.06 -3.11
N ARG A 100 12.65 -12.59 -2.48
CA ARG A 100 12.07 -13.15 -1.25
C ARG A 100 11.07 -14.29 -1.52
N GLY A 101 10.92 -14.72 -2.77
CA GLY A 101 9.97 -15.76 -3.17
C GLY A 101 8.50 -15.31 -3.13
N ILE A 102 8.24 -14.01 -3.05
CA ILE A 102 6.88 -13.46 -3.08
C ILE A 102 6.43 -13.41 -4.54
N LYS A 103 5.38 -14.18 -4.84
CA LYS A 103 4.79 -14.21 -6.18
C LYS A 103 3.99 -12.94 -6.43
N ILE A 104 4.30 -12.26 -7.53
CA ILE A 104 3.49 -11.18 -8.07
C ILE A 104 2.63 -11.77 -9.19
N ASP A 105 1.32 -11.64 -9.09
CA ASP A 105 0.35 -12.15 -10.05
C ASP A 105 -0.80 -11.13 -10.17
N SER A 106 -1.57 -11.21 -11.25
CA SER A 106 -2.83 -10.47 -11.33
C SER A 106 -3.78 -10.98 -10.26
N TRP A 107 -4.60 -10.11 -9.68
CA TRP A 107 -5.71 -10.53 -8.84
C TRP A 107 -6.58 -11.54 -9.61
N LYS A 108 -6.96 -12.64 -8.93
CA LYS A 108 -7.78 -13.70 -9.50
C LYS A 108 -9.15 -13.70 -8.82
N LYS A 109 -10.18 -13.77 -9.66
CA LYS A 109 -11.58 -13.88 -9.27
C LYS A 109 -11.92 -15.27 -8.74
#